data_AF-A0A7S4A0C7-F1
#
_entry.id   AF-A0A7S4A0C7-F1
#
_cell.length_a   1.000
_cell.length_b   1.000
_cell.length_c   1.000
_cell.angle_alpha   90.00
_cell.angle_beta   90.00
_cell.angle_gamma   90.00
#
_symmetry.space_group_name_H-M   'P 1'
#
loop_
_entity.id
_entity.type
_entity.pdbx_description
1 polymer ?
#
loop_
_entity_poly.entity_id
_entity_poly.type
_entity_poly.pdbx_seq_one_letter_code
_entity_poly.pdbx_strand_id
1 'polypeptide(L)'
;QEQEYARLIDAANAPIFGIDVEGSVNVWNQCAIRLTGFDAGDVMGKMGKHLVNEFITDDYKDSVQGVFTKALNGEETANFEFPLVTKAGTRVQVLLNATTRRDEKNTVIGVVGIGQDITARMAQEQEYARLIDAANAPIFGIDVEGSVNVWNQCAIRLTGFDAGDVMGKHLVNEFITDDYKDSVQGVFT
;
A
#
# COMPACT_ATOMS: atom_id res chain seq x y z
N GLN A 1 27.52 16.45 11.57
CA GLN A 1 26.76 15.67 10.56
C GLN A 1 25.68 14.81 11.21
N GLU A 2 25.98 14.02 12.24
CA GLU A 2 25.01 13.10 12.87
C GLU A 2 23.78 13.81 13.51
N GLN A 3 24.00 14.94 14.19
CA GLN A 3 22.89 15.74 14.76
C GLN A 3 21.98 16.40 13.71
N GLU A 4 22.51 16.68 12.52
CA GLU A 4 21.74 17.29 11.43
C GLU A 4 20.89 16.23 10.71
N TYR A 5 21.44 15.03 10.52
CA TYR A 5 20.71 13.86 10.05
C TYR A 5 19.54 13.49 10.95
N ALA A 6 19.76 13.44 12.27
CA ALA A 6 18.68 13.16 13.23
C ALA A 6 17.56 14.20 13.15
N ARG A 7 17.91 15.50 13.02
CA ARG A 7 16.92 16.56 12.85
C ARG A 7 16.12 16.44 11.56
N LEU A 8 16.76 16.05 10.45
CA LEU A 8 16.06 15.86 9.17
C LEU A 8 15.05 14.71 9.24
N ILE A 9 15.43 13.60 9.89
CA ILE A 9 14.55 12.44 10.09
C ILE A 9 13.36 12.82 10.99
N ASP A 10 13.60 13.57 12.07
CA ASP A 10 12.55 14.01 12.98
C ASP A 10 11.62 15.07 12.40
N ALA A 11 12.14 15.93 11.52
CA ALA A 11 11.36 16.96 10.82
C ALA A 11 10.57 16.41 9.62
N ALA A 12 10.84 15.16 9.19
CA ALA A 12 10.13 14.57 8.08
C ALA A 12 8.63 14.40 8.39
N ASN A 13 7.78 14.75 7.44
CA ASN A 13 6.32 14.57 7.52
C ASN A 13 5.86 13.14 7.17
N ALA A 14 6.80 12.21 7.07
CA ALA A 14 6.54 10.80 6.81
C ALA A 14 7.04 9.96 8.01
N PRO A 15 6.33 8.89 8.39
CA PRO A 15 6.85 7.87 9.28
C PRO A 15 8.18 7.30 8.76
N ILE A 16 9.23 7.38 9.57
CA ILE A 16 10.54 6.82 9.24
C ILE A 16 10.89 5.80 10.32
N PHE A 17 11.21 4.60 9.85
CA PHE A 17 11.61 3.46 10.65
C PHE A 17 13.00 3.04 10.20
N GLY A 18 13.83 2.55 11.11
CA GLY A 18 15.12 1.99 10.74
C GLY A 18 15.40 0.77 11.59
N ILE A 19 15.96 -0.24 10.94
CA ILE A 19 16.40 -1.48 11.59
C ILE A 19 17.90 -1.66 11.36
N ASP A 20 18.56 -2.37 12.27
CA ASP A 20 19.91 -2.88 12.04
C ASP A 20 19.89 -4.21 11.25
N VAL A 21 21.06 -4.81 11.08
CA VAL A 21 21.24 -6.10 10.39
C VAL A 21 20.58 -7.27 11.13
N GLU A 22 20.24 -7.12 12.40
CA GLU A 22 19.56 -8.12 13.22
C GLU A 22 18.04 -7.90 13.25
N GLY A 23 17.53 -6.85 12.60
CA GLY A 23 16.11 -6.50 12.55
C GLY A 23 15.62 -5.68 13.74
N SER A 24 16.52 -5.24 14.61
CA SER A 24 16.19 -4.42 15.78
C SER A 24 16.03 -2.96 15.38
N VAL A 25 14.98 -2.31 15.89
CA VAL A 25 14.67 -0.92 15.54
C VAL A 25 15.71 0.03 16.15
N ASN A 26 16.32 0.87 15.30
CA ASN A 26 17.29 1.90 15.66
C ASN A 26 16.92 3.31 15.19
N VAL A 27 15.89 3.47 14.37
CA VAL A 27 15.32 4.77 13.99
C VAL A 27 13.81 4.71 14.16
N TRP A 28 13.26 5.68 14.87
CA TRP A 28 11.83 5.83 15.10
C TRP A 28 11.47 7.31 15.26
N ASN A 29 11.01 7.93 14.18
CA ASN A 29 10.79 9.38 14.17
C ASN A 29 9.44 9.80 14.79
N GLN A 30 9.23 11.10 14.92
CA GLN A 30 7.99 11.66 15.48
C GLN A 30 6.73 11.26 14.71
N CYS A 31 6.80 11.12 13.38
CA CYS A 31 5.67 10.63 12.59
C CYS A 31 5.36 9.16 12.88
N ALA A 32 6.38 8.31 13.05
CA ALA A 32 6.21 6.91 13.43
C ALA A 32 5.55 6.77 14.80
N ILE A 33 5.93 7.60 15.78
CA ILE A 33 5.26 7.64 17.10
C ILE A 33 3.77 8.00 16.94
N ARG A 34 3.45 9.04 16.17
CA ARG A 34 2.05 9.45 15.94
C ARG A 34 1.23 8.39 15.21
N LEU A 35 1.84 7.71 14.24
CA LEU A 35 1.17 6.66 13.46
C LEU A 35 0.87 5.42 14.32
N THR A 36 1.87 4.96 15.06
CA THR A 36 1.81 3.67 15.74
C THR A 36 1.34 3.76 17.19
N GLY A 37 1.49 4.92 17.82
CA GLY A 37 1.24 5.15 19.25
C GLY A 37 2.34 4.62 20.17
N PHE A 38 3.45 4.10 19.63
CA PHE A 38 4.59 3.65 20.44
C PHE A 38 5.66 4.73 20.54
N ASP A 39 6.06 5.04 21.77
CA ASP A 39 7.16 5.96 22.04
C ASP A 39 8.50 5.37 21.61
N ALA A 40 9.39 6.20 21.08
CA ALA A 40 10.71 5.75 20.63
C ALA A 40 11.50 5.06 21.76
N GLY A 41 11.34 5.47 23.02
CA GLY A 41 11.98 4.82 24.16
C GLY A 41 11.49 3.39 24.43
N ASP A 42 10.22 3.09 24.15
CA ASP A 42 9.64 1.75 24.29
C ASP A 42 10.09 0.82 23.16
N VAL A 43 10.30 1.39 21.97
CA VAL A 43 10.68 0.64 20.76
C VAL A 43 12.19 0.43 20.67
N MET A 44 12.97 1.48 20.90
CA MET A 44 14.43 1.49 20.81
C MET A 44 15.13 1.30 22.18
N GLY A 45 14.37 0.90 23.21
CA GLY A 45 14.87 0.71 24.57
C GLY A 45 15.95 -0.39 24.69
N LYS A 46 16.34 -0.75 25.92
CA LYS A 46 17.54 -1.55 26.24
C LYS A 46 17.76 -2.86 25.47
N MET A 47 16.72 -3.45 24.86
CA MET A 47 16.86 -4.66 24.05
C MET A 47 16.58 -4.47 22.55
N GLY A 48 16.06 -3.31 22.13
CA GLY A 48 15.56 -3.09 20.77
C GLY A 48 14.38 -4.01 20.45
N LYS A 49 13.23 -3.45 20.11
CA LYS A 49 12.12 -4.28 19.60
C LYS A 49 12.43 -4.71 18.18
N HIS A 50 12.20 -5.99 17.87
CA HIS A 50 12.30 -6.49 16.50
C HIS A 50 11.06 -6.06 15.72
N LEU A 51 11.26 -5.26 14.66
CA LEU A 51 10.16 -4.60 13.95
C LEU A 51 9.10 -5.60 13.48
N VAL A 52 9.54 -6.69 12.85
CA VAL A 52 8.66 -7.71 12.26
C VAL A 52 7.93 -8.53 13.33
N ASN A 53 8.53 -8.74 14.50
CA ASN A 53 7.94 -9.64 15.49
C ASN A 53 6.88 -8.93 16.33
N GLU A 54 7.09 -7.64 16.59
CA GLU A 54 6.30 -6.86 17.54
C GLU A 54 5.18 -6.06 16.89
N PHE A 55 5.38 -5.55 15.66
CA PHE A 55 4.45 -4.58 15.04
C PHE A 55 3.73 -5.10 13.80
N ILE A 56 4.17 -6.23 13.26
CA ILE A 56 3.60 -6.85 12.06
C ILE A 56 2.71 -8.02 12.45
N THR A 57 1.54 -8.11 11.84
CA THR A 57 0.63 -9.25 12.02
C THR A 57 1.25 -10.54 11.48
N ASP A 58 0.94 -11.68 12.11
CA ASP A 58 1.53 -12.98 11.75
C ASP A 58 1.45 -13.32 10.26
N ASP A 59 0.32 -13.01 9.61
CA ASP A 59 0.10 -13.26 8.18
C ASP A 59 1.07 -12.52 7.23
N TYR A 60 1.72 -11.45 7.72
CA TYR A 60 2.62 -10.59 6.94
C TYR A 60 4.07 -10.65 7.39
N LYS A 61 4.39 -11.40 8.46
CA LYS A 61 5.75 -11.46 9.02
C LYS A 61 6.76 -11.95 7.98
N ASP A 62 6.47 -13.04 7.30
CA ASP A 62 7.37 -13.63 6.30
C ASP A 62 7.61 -12.68 5.11
N SER A 63 6.55 -12.02 4.63
CA SER A 63 6.65 -11.08 3.51
C SER A 63 7.46 -9.85 3.88
N VAL A 64 7.19 -9.24 5.04
CA VAL A 64 7.91 -8.08 5.54
C VAL A 64 9.38 -8.44 5.83
N GLN A 65 9.65 -9.60 6.43
CA GLN A 65 11.01 -10.07 6.66
C GLN A 65 11.77 -10.28 5.34
N GLY A 66 11.11 -10.81 4.31
CA GLY A 66 11.68 -10.95 2.97
C GLY A 66 12.06 -9.60 2.34
N VAL A 67 11.21 -8.58 2.48
CA VAL A 67 11.46 -7.21 2.02
C VAL A 67 12.70 -6.62 2.68
N PHE A 68 12.79 -6.72 4.01
CA PHE A 68 13.97 -6.25 4.74
C PHE A 68 15.23 -7.05 4.43
N THR A 69 15.13 -8.36 4.22
CA THR A 69 16.27 -9.21 3.84
C THR A 69 16.82 -8.80 2.46
N LYS A 70 15.94 -8.53 1.49
CA LYS A 70 16.34 -7.99 0.18
C LYS A 70 17.05 -6.66 0.31
N ALA A 71 16.47 -5.74 1.08
CA ALA A 71 17.09 -4.44 1.36
C ALA A 71 18.44 -4.58 2.07
N LEU A 72 18.60 -5.51 3.01
CA LEU A 72 19.90 -5.80 3.64
C LEU A 72 20.93 -6.36 2.65
N ASN A 73 20.49 -7.06 1.60
CA ASN A 73 21.37 -7.54 0.53
C ASN A 73 21.68 -6.47 -0.53
N GLY A 74 21.18 -5.24 -0.38
CA GLY A 74 21.39 -4.15 -1.34
C GLY A 74 20.33 -4.06 -2.43
N GLU A 75 19.30 -4.90 -2.40
CA GLU A 75 18.15 -4.82 -3.30
C GLU A 75 17.10 -3.91 -2.66
N GLU A 76 17.08 -2.65 -3.08
CA GLU A 76 16.08 -1.69 -2.62
C GLU A 76 14.67 -2.14 -3.02
N THR A 77 13.72 -1.92 -2.11
CA THR A 77 12.33 -2.32 -2.31
C THR A 77 11.44 -1.09 -2.29
N ALA A 78 10.58 -0.99 -3.30
CA ALA A 78 9.65 0.13 -3.45
C ALA A 78 8.21 -0.36 -3.34
N ASN A 79 7.35 0.51 -2.80
CA ASN A 79 5.90 0.38 -2.76
C ASN A 79 5.38 -0.93 -2.15
N PHE A 80 5.96 -1.37 -1.04
CA PHE A 80 5.48 -2.55 -0.34
C PHE A 80 4.39 -2.18 0.68
N GLU A 81 3.19 -2.73 0.50
CA GLU A 81 2.04 -2.47 1.37
C GLU A 81 1.88 -3.55 2.43
N PHE A 82 1.69 -3.15 3.69
CA PHE A 82 1.36 -4.08 4.76
C PHE A 82 0.59 -3.40 5.89
N PRO A 83 -0.21 -4.19 6.66
CA PRO A 83 -0.84 -3.71 7.86
C PRO A 83 0.14 -3.68 9.04
N LEU A 84 0.21 -2.54 9.72
CA LEU A 84 0.91 -2.36 10.99
C LEU A 84 -0.10 -2.32 12.14
N VAL A 85 0.24 -2.94 13.28
CA VAL A 85 -0.59 -2.92 14.48
C VAL A 85 -0.14 -1.79 15.42
N THR A 86 -1.06 -0.89 15.73
CA THR A 86 -0.83 0.22 16.67
C THR A 86 -0.89 -0.25 18.12
N LYS A 87 -0.40 0.58 19.06
CA LYS A 87 -0.50 0.34 20.52
C LYS A 87 -1.96 0.17 20.99
N ALA A 88 -2.92 0.75 20.27
CA ALA A 88 -4.35 0.61 20.55
C ALA A 88 -4.97 -0.67 19.98
N GLY A 89 -4.21 -1.50 19.25
CA GLY A 89 -4.69 -2.71 18.58
C GLY A 89 -5.35 -2.46 17.22
N THR A 90 -5.44 -1.20 16.78
CA THR A 90 -5.96 -0.83 15.45
C THR A 90 -4.93 -1.17 14.37
N ARG A 91 -5.40 -1.65 13.22
CA ARG A 91 -4.59 -1.88 12.03
C ARG A 91 -4.51 -0.62 11.17
N VAL A 92 -3.30 -0.24 10.78
CA VAL A 92 -3.02 0.89 9.90
C VAL A 92 -2.32 0.35 8.66
N GLN A 93 -2.79 0.74 7.47
CA GLN A 93 -2.19 0.33 6.20
C GLN A 93 -1.02 1.24 5.87
N VAL A 94 0.16 0.65 5.74
CA VAL A 94 1.40 1.37 5.48
C VAL A 94 1.96 0.95 4.13
N LEU A 95 2.18 1.94 3.26
CA LEU A 95 3.01 1.80 2.08
C LEU A 95 4.45 2.12 2.46
N LEU A 96 5.37 1.19 2.29
CA LEU A 96 6.76 1.30 2.71
C LEU A 96 7.71 1.25 1.50
N ASN A 97 8.69 2.15 1.51
CA ASN A 97 9.88 2.08 0.69
C ASN A 97 11.08 1.79 1.59
N ALA A 98 11.83 0.73 1.32
CA ALA A 98 12.96 0.30 2.13
C ALA A 98 14.28 0.45 1.36
N THR A 99 15.20 1.21 1.94
CA THR A 99 16.51 1.55 1.38
C THR A 99 17.62 1.06 2.28
N THR A 100 18.67 0.50 1.67
CA THR A 100 19.85 -0.01 2.38
C THR A 100 20.61 1.13 3.05
N ARG A 101 20.94 0.99 4.34
CA ARG A 101 21.83 1.93 5.04
C ARG A 101 23.25 1.38 5.03
N ARG A 102 24.21 2.19 4.57
CA ARG A 102 25.63 1.84 4.47
C ARG A 102 26.51 2.78 5.31
N ASP A 103 27.62 2.26 5.82
CA ASP A 103 28.65 3.06 6.47
C ASP A 103 29.61 3.71 5.45
N GLU A 104 30.58 4.50 5.94
CA GLU A 104 31.61 5.16 5.11
C GLU A 104 32.48 4.16 4.30
N LYS A 105 32.51 2.88 4.71
CA LYS A 105 33.22 1.79 4.04
C LYS A 105 32.33 1.01 3.08
N ASN A 106 31.12 1.50 2.80
CA ASN A 106 30.11 0.86 1.95
C ASN A 106 29.55 -0.47 2.50
N THR A 107 29.77 -0.74 3.78
CA THR A 107 29.25 -1.93 4.49
C THR A 107 27.80 -1.70 4.87
N VAL A 108 26.93 -2.70 4.68
CA VAL A 108 25.53 -2.60 5.10
C VAL A 108 25.44 -2.63 6.62
N ILE A 109 24.81 -1.60 7.20
CA ILE A 109 24.63 -1.42 8.64
C ILE A 109 23.15 -1.39 9.05
N GLY A 110 22.25 -1.73 8.13
CA GLY A 110 20.81 -1.78 8.38
C GLY A 110 19.97 -1.34 7.18
N VAL A 111 18.69 -1.09 7.44
CA VAL A 111 17.71 -0.62 6.46
C VAL A 111 16.95 0.55 7.05
N VAL A 112 16.67 1.56 6.23
CA VAL A 112 15.73 2.63 6.55
C VAL A 112 14.47 2.46 5.70
N GLY A 113 13.32 2.49 6.35
CA GLY A 113 12.01 2.41 5.76
C GLY A 113 11.28 3.74 5.88
N ILE A 114 10.84 4.29 4.75
CA ILE A 114 9.96 5.46 4.71
C ILE A 114 8.54 4.98 4.45
N GLY A 115 7.66 5.18 5.43
CA GLY A 115 6.27 4.78 5.39
C GLY A 115 5.34 5.91 4.96
N GLN A 116 4.20 5.55 4.39
CA GLN A 116 3.06 6.42 4.15
C GLN A 116 1.80 5.72 4.65
N ASP A 117 1.00 6.41 5.47
CA ASP A 117 -0.32 5.91 5.85
C ASP A 117 -1.27 6.02 4.66
N ILE A 118 -1.74 4.87 4.18
CA ILE A 118 -2.71 4.77 3.08
C ILE A 118 -4.09 4.32 3.57
N THR A 119 -4.31 4.21 4.89
CA THR A 119 -5.55 3.70 5.48
C THR A 119 -6.76 4.51 5.04
N ALA A 120 -6.69 5.84 5.13
CA ALA A 120 -7.79 6.72 4.74
C ALA A 120 -8.09 6.61 3.23
N ARG A 121 -7.04 6.53 2.41
CA ARG A 121 -7.15 6.37 0.96
C ARG A 121 -7.83 5.05 0.61
N MET A 122 -7.36 3.94 1.17
CA MET A 122 -7.94 2.61 0.94
C MET A 122 -9.40 2.53 1.43
N ALA A 123 -9.69 3.11 2.60
CA ALA A 123 -11.06 3.15 3.11
C ALA A 123 -11.99 3.95 2.18
N GLN A 124 -11.51 5.06 1.63
CA GLN A 124 -12.26 5.86 0.66
C GLN A 124 -12.48 5.12 -0.65
N GLU A 125 -11.44 4.48 -1.20
CA GLU A 125 -11.55 3.66 -2.42
C GLU A 125 -12.52 2.49 -2.22
N GLN A 126 -12.48 1.83 -1.06
CA GLN A 126 -13.40 0.74 -0.72
C GLN A 126 -14.84 1.24 -0.58
N GLU A 127 -15.05 2.41 0.02
CA GLU A 127 -16.39 2.98 0.17
C GLU A 127 -16.98 3.38 -1.20
N TYR A 128 -16.18 3.97 -2.10
CA TYR A 128 -16.62 4.22 -3.47
C TYR A 128 -17.02 2.94 -4.20
N ALA A 129 -16.21 1.89 -4.10
CA ALA A 129 -16.53 0.59 -4.70
C ALA A 129 -17.85 0.03 -4.15
N ARG A 130 -18.07 0.10 -2.83
CA ARG A 130 -19.34 -0.34 -2.21
C ARG A 130 -20.54 0.47 -2.69
N LEU A 131 -20.41 1.79 -2.81
CA LEU A 131 -21.50 2.65 -3.28
C LEU A 131 -21.89 2.35 -4.73
N ILE A 132 -20.90 2.13 -5.59
CA ILE A 132 -21.13 1.72 -6.99
C ILE A 132 -21.82 0.36 -7.04
N ASP A 133 -21.34 -0.59 -6.23
CA ASP A 133 -21.85 -1.96 -6.25
C ASP A 133 -23.26 -2.10 -5.64
N ALA A 134 -23.57 -1.30 -4.62
CA ALA A 134 -24.87 -1.23 -3.98
C ALA A 134 -25.90 -0.40 -4.76
N ALA A 135 -25.50 0.29 -5.84
CA ALA A 135 -26.43 1.10 -6.62
C ALA A 135 -27.53 0.23 -7.27
N ASN A 136 -28.77 0.70 -7.18
CA ASN A 136 -29.94 0.04 -7.78
C ASN A 136 -30.08 0.29 -9.29
N ALA A 137 -29.08 0.91 -9.92
CA ALA A 137 -29.02 1.13 -11.36
C ALA A 137 -27.76 0.45 -11.93
N PRO A 138 -27.80 -0.04 -13.18
CA PRO A 138 -26.61 -0.52 -13.87
C PRO A 138 -25.59 0.61 -13.98
N ILE A 139 -24.40 0.37 -13.44
CA ILE A 139 -23.25 1.27 -13.55
C ILE A 139 -22.13 0.48 -14.20
N PHE A 140 -21.61 1.04 -15.28
CA PHE A 140 -20.41 0.57 -15.93
C PHE A 140 -19.53 1.73 -16.37
N GLY A 141 -18.25 1.45 -16.53
CA GLY A 141 -17.23 2.40 -16.95
C GLY A 141 -16.27 1.76 -17.94
N ILE A 142 -15.75 2.57 -18.85
CA ILE A 142 -14.72 2.18 -19.81
C ILE A 142 -13.50 3.10 -19.65
N ASP A 143 -12.32 2.61 -20.01
CA ASP A 143 -11.12 3.42 -20.12
C ASP A 143 -11.01 4.12 -21.49
N VAL A 144 -9.89 4.81 -21.72
CA VAL A 144 -9.61 5.55 -22.97
C VAL A 144 -9.49 4.65 -24.20
N GLU A 145 -9.25 3.34 -24.00
CA GLU A 145 -9.19 2.35 -25.08
C GLU A 145 -10.54 1.64 -25.30
N GLY A 146 -11.57 2.01 -24.53
CA GLY A 146 -12.91 1.41 -24.62
C GLY A 146 -13.06 0.12 -23.81
N SER A 147 -12.07 -0.23 -22.99
CA SER A 147 -12.07 -1.45 -22.18
C SER A 147 -12.81 -1.24 -20.86
N VAL A 148 -13.64 -2.20 -20.46
CA VAL A 148 -14.47 -2.08 -19.25
C VAL A 148 -13.61 -2.07 -17.99
N ASN A 149 -13.75 -1.04 -17.15
CA ASN A 149 -13.03 -0.89 -15.88
C ASN A 149 -13.95 -0.78 -14.65
N VAL A 150 -15.26 -0.68 -14.85
CA VAL A 150 -16.27 -0.72 -13.79
C VAL A 150 -17.46 -1.55 -14.28
N TRP A 151 -17.93 -2.47 -13.46
CA TRP A 151 -19.11 -3.29 -13.72
C TRP A 151 -19.79 -3.67 -12.40
N ASN A 152 -20.95 -3.06 -12.10
CA ASN A 152 -21.59 -3.24 -10.80
C ASN A 152 -22.58 -4.43 -10.75
N GLN A 153 -23.01 -4.84 -9.54
CA GLN A 153 -23.98 -5.93 -9.38
C GLN A 153 -25.25 -5.75 -10.21
N CYS A 154 -25.75 -4.51 -10.36
CA CYS A 154 -26.97 -4.28 -11.12
C CYS A 154 -26.77 -4.53 -12.62
N ALA A 155 -25.59 -4.20 -13.16
CA ALA A 155 -25.21 -4.52 -14.53
C ALA A 155 -25.15 -6.05 -14.72
N ILE A 156 -24.52 -6.79 -13.80
CA ILE A 156 -24.47 -8.26 -13.82
C ILE A 156 -25.88 -8.85 -13.89
N ARG A 157 -26.79 -8.39 -13.02
CA ARG A 157 -28.18 -8.88 -13.01
C ARG A 157 -28.94 -8.55 -14.28
N LEU A 158 -28.69 -7.40 -14.89
CA LEU A 158 -29.40 -6.94 -16.08
C LEU A 158 -28.91 -7.66 -17.35
N THR A 159 -27.60 -7.81 -17.51
CA THR A 159 -27.00 -8.34 -18.73
C THR A 159 -26.75 -9.84 -18.67
N GLY A 160 -26.59 -10.39 -17.47
CA GLY A 160 -26.20 -11.78 -17.23
C GLY A 160 -24.68 -12.04 -17.31
N PHE A 161 -23.88 -11.02 -17.60
CA PHE A 161 -22.41 -11.17 -17.65
C PHE A 161 -21.79 -10.89 -16.28
N ASP A 162 -20.96 -11.82 -15.80
CA ASP A 162 -20.18 -11.63 -14.59
C ASP A 162 -19.07 -10.58 -14.80
N ALA A 163 -18.69 -9.88 -13.74
CA ALA A 163 -17.61 -8.91 -13.82
C ALA A 163 -16.30 -9.55 -14.29
N GLY A 164 -15.98 -10.77 -13.84
CA GLY A 164 -14.75 -11.46 -14.26
C GLY A 164 -14.64 -11.71 -15.76
N ASP A 165 -15.79 -11.84 -16.45
CA ASP A 165 -15.85 -12.09 -17.89
C ASP A 165 -15.84 -10.82 -18.73
N VAL A 166 -16.11 -9.66 -18.13
CA VAL A 166 -16.29 -8.37 -18.82
C VAL A 166 -15.11 -7.43 -18.59
N MET A 167 -14.53 -7.46 -17.39
CA MET A 167 -13.47 -6.52 -17.00
C MET A 167 -12.23 -6.65 -17.89
N GLY A 168 -11.73 -5.51 -18.37
CA GLY A 168 -10.58 -5.41 -19.27
C GLY A 168 -10.88 -5.75 -20.75
N LYS A 169 -12.11 -6.12 -21.10
CA LYS A 169 -12.50 -6.36 -22.49
C LYS A 169 -13.14 -5.12 -23.11
N HIS A 170 -13.01 -4.98 -24.42
CA HIS A 170 -13.54 -3.83 -25.16
C HIS A 170 -15.08 -3.91 -25.25
N LEU A 171 -15.77 -2.96 -24.60
CA LEU A 171 -17.23 -3.01 -24.42
C LEU A 171 -17.99 -3.16 -25.76
N VAL A 172 -17.69 -2.27 -26.70
CA VAL A 172 -18.42 -2.19 -27.97
C VAL A 172 -18.14 -3.39 -28.87
N ASN A 173 -16.91 -3.92 -28.85
CA ASN A 173 -16.51 -4.97 -29.77
C ASN A 173 -17.07 -6.33 -29.37
N GLU A 174 -17.13 -6.60 -28.07
CA GLU A 174 -17.49 -7.94 -27.55
C GLU A 174 -18.94 -8.06 -27.08
N PHE A 175 -19.54 -6.99 -26.53
CA PHE A 175 -20.84 -7.08 -25.86
C PHE A 175 -21.97 -6.33 -26.56
N ILE A 176 -21.65 -5.53 -27.58
CA ILE A 176 -22.64 -4.83 -28.41
C ILE A 176 -22.78 -5.57 -29.74
N THR A 177 -24.02 -5.80 -30.16
CA THR A 177 -24.35 -6.42 -31.44
C THR A 177 -23.91 -5.53 -32.60
N ASP A 178 -23.48 -6.13 -33.71
CA ASP A 178 -22.90 -5.42 -34.87
C ASP A 178 -23.77 -4.25 -35.37
N ASP A 179 -25.09 -4.43 -35.40
CA ASP A 179 -26.05 -3.40 -35.84
C ASP A 179 -25.99 -2.09 -35.02
N TYR A 180 -25.46 -2.15 -33.79
CA TYR A 180 -25.41 -1.02 -32.86
C TYR A 180 -24.00 -0.56 -32.51
N LYS A 181 -22.94 -1.24 -33.00
CA LYS A 181 -21.55 -0.91 -32.67
C LYS A 181 -21.19 0.53 -33.01
N ASP A 182 -21.47 0.97 -34.23
CA ASP A 182 -21.14 2.33 -34.68
C ASP A 182 -21.89 3.39 -33.88
N SER A 183 -23.17 3.14 -33.58
CA SER A 183 -24.00 4.07 -32.80
C SER A 183 -23.50 4.20 -31.36
N VAL A 184 -23.11 3.09 -30.74
CA VAL A 184 -22.62 3.06 -29.36
C VAL A 184 -21.19 3.60 -29.27
N GLN A 185 -20.31 3.26 -30.22
CA GLN A 185 -18.95 3.81 -30.30
C GLN A 185 -18.95 5.33 -30.40
N GLY A 186 -19.88 5.91 -31.18
CA GLY A 186 -20.03 7.36 -31.32
C GLY A 186 -20.48 8.10 -30.06
N VAL A 187 -20.95 7.40 -29.02
CA VAL A 187 -21.25 8.00 -27.70
C VAL A 187 -19.99 8.15 -26.85
N PHE A 188 -18.97 7.31 -27.11
CA PHE A 188 -17.74 7.24 -26.34
C PHE A 188 -16.54 7.95 -27.01
N THR A 189 -16.72 8.48 -28.22
CA THR A 189 -15.68 9.18 -29.02
C THR A 189 -16.00 10.66 -29.12
#